data_AF-A0A3E2JFE3-F1
#
_entry.id   AF-A0A3E2JFE3-F1
#
_cell.length_a   1.000
_cell.length_b   1.000
_cell.length_c   1.000
_cell.angle_alpha   90.00
_cell.angle_beta   90.00
_cell.angle_gamma   90.00
#
_symmetry.space_group_name_H-M   'P 1'
#
loop_
_entity.id
_entity.type
_entity.pdbx_description
1 polymer ?
#
loop_
_entity_poly.entity_id
_entity_poly.type
_entity_poly.pdbx_seq_one_letter_code
_entity_poly.pdbx_strand_id
1 'polypeptide(L)'
;MINVERMNAVVAHIRAGIGRKIFMLTPQFPFMFIGIIDDVIDDVVVLEVETTHFQQLENRRWVIHIDQIEVFFIERDDAPLIPELKDLDSENRG
;
A
#
# COMPACT_ATOMS: atom_id res chain seq x y z
N MET A 1 22.09 -1.01 16.28
CA MET A 1 21.37 0.26 16.46
C MET A 1 20.87 0.86 15.14
N ILE A 2 21.61 0.82 14.03
CA ILE A 2 21.17 1.43 12.75
C ILE A 2 19.84 0.83 12.21
N ASN A 3 19.61 -0.47 12.36
CA ASN A 3 18.41 -1.12 11.82
C ASN A 3 17.12 -0.74 12.58
N VAL A 4 17.22 -0.42 13.87
CA VAL A 4 16.07 -0.05 14.72
C VAL A 4 15.62 1.38 14.40
N GLU A 5 16.56 2.31 14.26
CA GLU A 5 16.26 3.69 13.87
C GLU A 5 15.65 3.76 12.46
N ARG A 6 16.16 2.95 11.53
CA ARG A 6 15.58 2.83 10.19
C ARG A 6 14.14 2.34 10.25
N MET A 7 13.88 1.28 11.03
CA MET A 7 12.53 0.73 11.17
C MET A 7 11.56 1.78 11.74
N ASN A 8 11.95 2.46 12.82
CA ASN A 8 11.12 3.50 13.43
C ASN A 8 10.82 4.65 12.46
N ALA A 9 11.80 5.06 11.64
CA ALA A 9 11.60 6.08 10.62
C ALA A 9 10.61 5.64 9.54
N VAL A 10 10.68 4.38 9.09
CA VAL A 10 9.72 3.82 8.12
C VAL A 10 8.33 3.75 8.73
N VAL A 11 8.19 3.25 9.95
CA VAL A 11 6.90 3.20 10.68
C VAL A 11 6.31 4.61 10.80
N ALA A 12 7.10 5.59 11.22
CA ALA A 12 6.65 6.98 11.32
C ALA A 12 6.23 7.56 9.96
N HIS A 13 6.96 7.24 8.90
CA HIS A 13 6.66 7.71 7.55
C HIS A 13 5.35 7.12 7.02
N ILE A 14 5.12 5.82 7.22
CA ILE A 14 3.87 5.15 6.84
C ILE A 14 2.71 5.66 7.69
N ARG A 15 2.91 5.87 9.00
CA ARG A 15 1.89 6.43 9.90
C ARG A 15 1.48 7.85 9.50
N ALA A 16 2.41 8.68 9.01
CA ALA A 16 2.09 9.98 8.42
C ALA A 16 1.28 9.87 7.10
N GLY A 17 1.16 8.66 6.54
CA GLY A 17 0.35 8.33 5.37
C GLY A 17 -1.06 7.81 5.67
N ILE A 18 -1.50 7.71 6.93
CA ILE A 18 -2.87 7.27 7.24
C ILE A 18 -3.91 8.11 6.47
N GLY A 19 -4.86 7.44 5.83
CA GLY A 19 -5.87 8.02 4.94
C GLY A 19 -5.38 8.31 3.52
N ARG A 20 -4.12 8.00 3.18
CA ARG A 20 -3.57 8.14 1.82
C ARG A 20 -3.46 6.79 1.13
N LYS A 21 -3.48 6.82 -0.21
CA LYS A 21 -3.22 5.64 -1.02
C LYS A 21 -1.74 5.27 -0.96
N ILE A 22 -1.47 3.98 -0.85
CA ILE A 22 -0.14 3.40 -0.84
C ILE A 22 -0.06 2.26 -1.85
N PHE A 23 1.07 2.20 -2.56
CA PHE A 23 1.53 1.04 -3.30
C PHE A 23 2.62 0.35 -2.47
N MET A 24 2.54 -0.97 -2.31
CA MET A 24 3.54 -1.77 -1.59
C MET A 24 3.91 -3.02 -2.37
N LEU A 25 5.20 -3.38 -2.32
CA LEU A 25 5.72 -4.66 -2.74
C LEU A 25 6.28 -5.42 -1.54
N THR A 26 5.99 -6.71 -1.48
CA THR A 26 6.53 -7.63 -0.48
C THR A 26 7.19 -8.83 -1.18
N PRO A 27 8.19 -9.48 -0.54
CA PRO A 27 8.90 -10.60 -1.17
C PRO A 27 8.08 -11.90 -1.18
N GLN A 28 6.95 -11.94 -0.47
CA GLN A 28 6.11 -13.13 -0.32
C GLN A 28 4.68 -12.85 -0.80
N PHE A 29 3.93 -13.91 -1.08
CA PHE A 29 2.56 -13.77 -1.55
C PHE A 29 1.65 -13.17 -0.45
N PRO A 30 0.86 -12.11 -0.73
CA PRO A 30 0.74 -11.41 -2.01
C PRO A 30 1.89 -10.41 -2.27
N PHE A 31 2.53 -10.47 -3.44
CA PHE A 31 3.72 -9.65 -3.73
C PHE A 31 3.45 -8.16 -3.98
N MET A 32 2.19 -7.75 -4.18
CA MET A 32 1.80 -6.37 -4.51
C MET A 32 0.49 -5.98 -3.85
N PHE A 33 0.43 -4.77 -3.31
CA PHE A 33 -0.78 -4.17 -2.74
C PHE A 33 -0.93 -2.72 -3.20
N ILE A 34 -2.15 -2.33 -3.56
CA ILE A 34 -2.57 -0.95 -3.71
C ILE A 34 -3.82 -0.75 -2.88
N GLY A 35 -3.85 0.29 -2.05
CA GLY A 35 -5.00 0.56 -1.19
C GLY A 35 -4.82 1.78 -0.30
N ILE A 36 -5.77 2.00 0.61
CA ILE A 36 -5.74 3.11 1.56
C ILE A 36 -5.18 2.64 2.91
N ILE A 37 -4.22 3.39 3.45
CA ILE A 37 -3.70 3.13 4.81
C ILE A 37 -4.81 3.46 5.82
N ASP A 38 -5.40 2.43 6.43
CA ASP A 38 -6.46 2.55 7.43
C ASP A 38 -5.85 2.90 8.80
N ASP A 39 -4.79 2.19 9.22
CA ASP A 39 -4.10 2.42 10.48
C ASP A 39 -2.65 1.88 10.46
N VAL A 40 -1.85 2.24 11.47
CA VAL A 40 -0.52 1.66 11.75
C VAL A 40 -0.42 1.34 13.24
N ILE A 41 -0.47 0.04 13.58
CA ILE A 41 -0.44 -0.45 14.96
C ILE A 41 0.93 -1.10 15.18
N ASP A 42 1.72 -0.58 16.12
CA ASP A 42 3.10 -1.00 16.35
C ASP A 42 3.94 -1.04 15.07
N ASP A 43 4.26 -2.23 14.56
CA ASP A 43 5.06 -2.50 13.36
C ASP A 43 4.24 -3.08 12.20
N VAL A 44 2.91 -3.06 12.29
CA VAL A 44 2.01 -3.48 11.21
C VAL A 44 1.24 -2.31 10.61
N VAL A 45 1.06 -2.34 9.30
CA VAL A 45 0.14 -1.47 8.58
C VAL A 45 -1.18 -2.21 8.34
N VAL A 46 -2.29 -1.55 8.65
CA VAL A 46 -3.64 -1.99 8.29
C VAL A 46 -4.01 -1.29 6.99
N LEU A 47 -4.20 -2.07 5.93
CA LEU A 47 -4.48 -1.58 4.59
C LEU A 47 -5.86 -2.02 4.12
N GLU A 48 -6.70 -1.09 3.68
CA GLU A 48 -7.88 -1.42 2.89
C GLU A 48 -7.45 -1.61 1.42
N VAL A 49 -7.32 -2.87 0.99
CA VAL A 49 -6.79 -3.21 -0.34
C VAL A 49 -7.84 -2.97 -1.40
N GLU A 50 -7.54 -2.05 -2.32
CA GLU A 50 -8.32 -1.79 -3.52
C GLU A 50 -7.93 -2.77 -4.65
N THR A 51 -6.64 -3.00 -4.83
CA THR A 51 -6.12 -3.81 -5.95
C THR A 51 -4.89 -4.62 -5.53
N THR A 52 -4.81 -5.85 -6.03
CA THR A 52 -3.62 -6.69 -5.94
C THR A 52 -3.52 -7.58 -7.19
N HIS A 53 -2.47 -8.38 -7.33
CA HIS A 53 -2.29 -9.26 -8.49
C HIS A 53 -3.23 -10.48 -8.48
N PHE A 54 -3.99 -10.69 -7.41
CA PHE A 54 -4.98 -11.77 -7.29
C PHE A 54 -6.33 -11.21 -6.83
N GLN A 55 -7.26 -11.05 -7.77
CA GLN A 55 -8.55 -10.36 -7.55
C GLN A 55 -9.34 -10.88 -6.34
N GLN A 56 -9.25 -12.17 -6.00
CA GLN A 56 -9.97 -12.76 -4.87
C GLN A 56 -9.48 -12.24 -3.50
N LEU A 57 -8.38 -11.49 -3.46
CA LEU A 57 -7.80 -10.91 -2.26
C LEU A 57 -8.07 -9.39 -2.13
N GLU A 58 -8.73 -8.79 -3.11
CA GLU A 58 -9.12 -7.38 -3.15
C GLU A 58 -10.37 -7.11 -2.29
N ASN A 59 -10.63 -5.83 -1.99
CA ASN A 59 -11.79 -5.34 -1.21
C ASN A 59 -11.83 -5.92 0.21
N ARG A 60 -10.65 -6.02 0.84
CA ARG A 60 -10.48 -6.59 2.19
C ARG A 60 -9.41 -5.81 2.94
N ARG A 61 -9.48 -5.88 4.28
CA ARG A 61 -8.41 -5.36 5.14
C ARG A 61 -7.30 -6.37 5.29
N TRP A 62 -6.08 -5.91 5.10
CA TRP A 62 -4.86 -6.67 5.28
C TRP A 62 -4.04 -6.07 6.41
N VAL A 63 -3.44 -6.95 7.21
CA VAL A 63 -2.45 -6.58 8.23
C VAL A 63 -1.11 -7.06 7.71
N ILE A 64 -0.21 -6.13 7.41
CA ILE A 64 1.08 -6.40 6.78
C ILE A 64 2.17 -5.92 7.73
N HIS A 65 3.13 -6.79 8.05
CA HIS A 65 4.28 -6.36 8.84
C HIS A 65 5.18 -5.47 7.99
N ILE A 66 5.60 -4.34 8.55
CA ILE A 66 6.37 -3.31 7.84
C ILE A 66 7.76 -3.84 7.44
N ASP A 67 8.29 -4.83 8.16
CA ASP A 67 9.54 -5.50 7.83
C ASP A 67 9.47 -6.36 6.55
N GLN A 68 8.26 -6.75 6.13
CA GLN A 68 8.01 -7.46 4.87
C GLN A 68 7.91 -6.52 3.68
N ILE A 69 7.84 -5.21 3.90
CA ILE A 69 7.74 -4.23 2.81
C ILE A 69 9.13 -3.99 2.24
N GLU A 70 9.33 -4.38 0.98
CA GLU A 70 10.59 -4.15 0.26
C GLU A 70 10.62 -2.76 -0.39
N VAL A 71 9.49 -2.37 -0.99
CA VAL A 71 9.31 -1.09 -1.66
C VAL A 71 7.91 -0.58 -1.36
N PHE A 72 7.79 0.73 -1.15
CA PHE A 72 6.49 1.38 -1.07
C PHE A 72 6.51 2.79 -1.68
N PHE A 73 5.33 3.27 -2.04
CA PHE A 73 5.06 4.63 -2.45
C PHE A 73 3.74 5.11 -1.84
N ILE A 74 3.73 6.26 -1.18
CA ILE A 74 2.53 6.85 -0.56
C ILE A 74 2.22 8.15 -1.29
N GLU A 75 0.97 8.32 -1.70
CA GLU A 75 0.51 9.57 -2.32
C GLU A 75 0.59 10.74 -1.36
N ARG A 76 1.06 11.88 -1.88
CA ARG A 76 1.16 13.17 -1.19
C ARG A 76 0.63 14.26 -2.12
N ASP A 77 0.22 15.39 -1.55
CA ASP A 77 -0.42 16.48 -2.30
C ASP A 77 0.49 17.09 -3.39
N ASP A 78 1.81 16.97 -3.23
CA ASP A 78 2.84 17.48 -4.13
C ASP A 78 3.56 16.37 -4.92
N ALA A 79 3.06 15.13 -4.90
CA ALA A 79 3.67 13.98 -5.55
C ALA A 79 2.80 13.40 -6.68
N PRO A 80 3.39 12.61 -7.60
CA PRO A 80 2.61 11.85 -8.57
C PRO A 80 1.58 10.95 -7.90
N LEU A 81 0.43 10.79 -8.54
CA LEU A 81 -0.61 9.85 -8.09
C LEU A 81 -0.32 8.45 -8.62
N ILE A 82 -0.75 7.45 -7.85
CA ILE A 82 -0.78 6.06 -8.29
C ILE A 82 -1.83 5.97 -9.42
N PRO A 83 -1.47 5.49 -10.62
CA PRO A 83 -2.39 5.43 -11.74
C PRO A 83 -3.62 4.57 -11.42
N GLU A 84 -4.79 5.07 -11.79
CA GLU A 84 -6.01 4.26 -11.80
C GLU A 84 -5.99 3.32 -13.00
N LEU A 85 -6.04 2.02 -12.76
CA LEU A 85 -6.26 1.01 -13.79
C LEU A 85 -7.75 1.02 -14.14
N LYS A 86 -8.17 1.95 -15.00
CA LYS A 86 -9.51 1.90 -15.62
C LYS A 86 -9.45 0.94 -16.81
N ASP A 87 -10.37 -0.01 -16.86
CA ASP A 87 -10.56 -0.82 -18.05
C ASP A 87 -10.85 0.10 -19.25
N LEU A 88 -9.94 0.11 -20.23
CA LEU A 88 -10.06 0.86 -21.48
C LEU A 88 -11.20 0.34 -22.39
N ASP A 89 -11.95 -0.67 -21.95
CA ASP A 89 -12.92 -1.39 -22.77
C ASP A 89 -14.36 -0.84 -22.72
N SER A 90 -14.60 0.25 -21.97
CA SER A 90 -15.94 0.85 -21.87
C SER A 90 -16.30 1.85 -22.98
N GLU A 91 -15.36 2.24 -23.86
CA GLU A 91 -15.61 3.24 -24.92
C GLU A 91 -15.89 2.67 -26.32
N ASN A 92 -15.95 1.35 -26.54
CA ASN A 92 -16.20 0.75 -27.87
C ASN A 92 -17.43 -0.18 -27.96
N ARG A 93 -18.48 0.07 -27.19
CA ARG A 93 -19.78 -0.61 -27.33
C ARG A 93 -20.97 0.36 -27.41
N GLY A 94 -20.82 1.41 -28.23
CA GLY A 94 -21.91 2.30 -28.66
C GLY A 94 -22.21 2.09 -30.13
#